data_AF-D4FB78-F1
#
_entry.id   AF-D4FB78-F1
#
_cell.length_a   1.000
_cell.length_b   1.000
_cell.length_c   1.000
_cell.angle_alpha   90.00
_cell.angle_beta   90.00
_cell.angle_gamma   90.00
#
_symmetry.space_group_name_H-M   'P 1'
#
loop_
_entity.id
_entity.type
_entity.pdbx_description
1 polymer ?
#
loop_
_entity_poly.entity_id
_entity_poly.type
_entity_poly.pdbx_seq_one_letter_code
_entity_poly.pdbx_strand_id
1 'polypeptide(L)'
;SNSLAVVTVFAAIVGCLIYVPQFLASVQTMEIVPSFAVGSAVGLRGFMSYIFGASLGTSLFGVMVDNFGWHGGFYLLMGGVVCCVLFCILSHRGALELERQRQQALDEQSELVLATSR
;
A
#
# COMPACT_ATOMS: atom_id res chain seq x y z
N SER A 1 -31.95 17.25 5.01
CA SER A 1 -31.58 16.70 3.69
C SER A 1 -30.22 17.23 3.20
N ASN A 2 -29.98 18.55 3.20
CA ASN A 2 -28.70 19.13 2.74
C ASN A 2 -27.44 18.60 3.46
N SER A 3 -27.43 18.48 4.80
CA SER A 3 -26.24 17.97 5.51
C SER A 3 -25.91 16.51 5.21
N LEU A 4 -26.92 15.65 5.00
CA LEU A 4 -26.71 14.25 4.65
C LEU A 4 -26.19 14.10 3.21
N ALA A 5 -26.69 14.94 2.30
CA ALA A 5 -26.18 14.99 0.93
C ALA A 5 -24.72 15.46 0.90
N VAL A 6 -24.37 16.52 1.65
CA VAL A 6 -23.00 17.02 1.73
C VAL A 6 -22.06 15.97 2.33
N VAL A 7 -22.43 15.32 3.45
CA VAL A 7 -21.59 14.27 4.06
C VAL A 7 -21.43 13.08 3.12
N THR A 8 -22.50 12.62 2.47
CA THR A 8 -22.45 11.51 1.52
C THR A 8 -21.58 11.85 0.30
N VAL A 9 -21.72 13.05 -0.26
CA VAL A 9 -20.91 13.51 -1.41
C VAL A 9 -19.45 13.65 -1.00
N PHE A 10 -19.16 14.21 0.17
CA PHE A 10 -17.79 14.35 0.66
C PHE A 10 -17.15 12.99 0.91
N ALA A 11 -17.87 12.07 1.55
CA ALA A 11 -17.42 10.69 1.76
C ALA A 11 -17.20 9.95 0.43
N ALA A 12 -18.05 10.15 -0.56
CA ALA A 12 -17.90 9.57 -1.89
C ALA A 12 -16.63 10.11 -2.59
N ILE A 13 -16.41 11.42 -2.58
CA ILE A 13 -15.22 12.04 -3.20
C ILE A 13 -13.94 11.54 -2.51
N VAL A 14 -13.92 11.53 -1.18
CA VAL A 14 -12.78 11.03 -0.40
C VAL A 14 -12.55 9.55 -0.72
N GLY A 15 -13.59 8.72 -0.72
CA GLY A 15 -13.49 7.31 -1.07
C GLY A 15 -12.92 7.09 -2.47
N CYS A 16 -13.44 7.81 -3.47
CA CYS A 16 -12.93 7.75 -4.85
C CYS A 16 -11.45 8.14 -4.92
N LEU A 17 -11.04 9.21 -4.22
CA LEU A 17 -9.67 9.72 -4.28
C LEU A 17 -8.65 8.74 -3.66
N ILE A 18 -9.03 7.97 -2.63
CA ILE A 18 -8.14 6.98 -2.00
C ILE A 18 -8.12 5.66 -2.78
N TYR A 19 -9.25 5.28 -3.39
CA TYR A 19 -9.36 4.00 -4.10
C TYR A 19 -8.58 3.99 -5.42
N VAL A 20 -8.50 5.12 -6.12
CA VAL A 20 -7.73 5.27 -7.38
C VAL A 20 -6.24 4.92 -7.19
N PRO A 21 -5.47 5.57 -6.29
CA PRO A 21 -4.06 5.23 -6.08
C PRO A 21 -3.87 3.82 -5.52
N GLN A 22 -4.80 3.35 -4.67
CA GLN A 22 -4.76 1.98 -4.17
C GLN A 22 -4.88 0.95 -5.32
N PHE A 23 -5.77 1.21 -6.28
CA PHE A 23 -5.96 0.37 -7.46
C PHE A 23 -4.75 0.42 -8.38
N LEU A 24 -4.24 1.62 -8.68
CA LEU A 24 -3.05 1.79 -9.53
C LEU A 24 -1.82 1.07 -8.95
N ALA A 25 -1.60 1.16 -7.63
CA ALA A 25 -0.52 0.43 -6.97
C ALA A 25 -0.67 -1.09 -7.11
N SER A 26 -1.90 -1.62 -7.12
CA SER A 26 -2.15 -3.04 -7.34
C SER A 26 -1.82 -3.47 -8.77
N VAL A 27 -2.13 -2.64 -9.77
CA VAL A 27 -1.77 -2.90 -11.17
C VAL A 27 -0.25 -2.85 -11.35
N GLN A 28 0.43 -1.87 -10.74
CA GLN A 28 1.89 -1.76 -10.78
C GLN A 28 2.60 -2.99 -10.21
N THR A 29 2.09 -3.58 -9.13
CA THR A 29 2.64 -4.84 -8.60
C THR A 29 2.47 -6.01 -9.56
N MET A 30 1.44 -6.01 -10.41
CA MET A 30 1.25 -7.09 -11.39
C MET A 30 2.26 -7.00 -12.54
N GLU A 31 2.69 -5.79 -12.90
CA GLU A 31 3.68 -5.56 -13.94
C GLU A 31 5.12 -5.83 -13.46
N ILE A 32 5.41 -5.63 -12.17
CA ILE A 32 6.76 -5.81 -11.58
C ILE A 32 7.03 -7.26 -11.19
N VAL A 33 6.02 -8.00 -10.72
CA VAL A 33 6.20 -9.36 -10.23
C VAL A 33 6.09 -10.33 -11.40
N PRO A 34 6.97 -11.35 -11.51
CA PRO A 34 6.83 -12.36 -12.54
C PRO A 34 5.43 -13.01 -12.51
N SER A 35 4.86 -13.25 -13.70
CA SER A 35 3.50 -13.75 -13.88
C SER A 35 3.18 -15.03 -13.10
N PHE A 36 4.20 -15.86 -12.85
CA PHE A 36 4.09 -17.09 -12.07
C PHE A 36 3.92 -16.87 -10.54
N ALA A 37 4.39 -15.75 -9.99
CA ALA A 37 4.32 -15.46 -8.55
C ALA A 37 3.30 -14.35 -8.20
N VAL A 38 2.71 -13.70 -9.22
CA VAL A 38 1.83 -12.54 -9.05
C VAL A 38 0.59 -12.88 -8.20
N GLY A 39 0.00 -14.05 -8.41
CA GLY A 39 -1.20 -14.49 -7.69
C GLY A 39 -0.95 -14.70 -6.20
N SER A 40 0.18 -15.30 -5.84
CA SER A 40 0.57 -15.51 -4.44
C SER A 40 0.92 -14.20 -3.74
N ALA A 41 1.63 -13.29 -4.41
CA ALA A 41 1.98 -11.98 -3.84
C ALA A 41 0.74 -11.10 -3.58
N VAL A 42 -0.18 -11.03 -4.55
CA VAL A 42 -1.43 -10.27 -4.42
C VAL A 42 -2.37 -10.92 -3.38
N GLY A 43 -2.48 -12.25 -3.37
CA GLY A 43 -3.28 -12.98 -2.40
C GLY A 43 -2.79 -12.80 -0.96
N LEU A 44 -1.48 -12.87 -0.73
CA LEU A 44 -0.89 -12.63 0.58
C LEU A 44 -1.13 -11.20 1.08
N ARG A 45 -1.00 -10.20 0.19
CA ARG A 45 -1.35 -8.80 0.50
C ARG A 45 -2.81 -8.68 0.92
N GLY A 46 -3.73 -9.29 0.17
CA GLY A 46 -5.16 -9.25 0.45
C GLY A 46 -5.49 -9.89 1.80
N PHE A 47 -4.92 -11.07 2.07
CA PHE A 47 -5.05 -11.76 3.36
C PHE A 47 -4.56 -10.90 4.53
N MET A 48 -3.36 -10.32 4.39
CA MET A 48 -2.76 -9.45 5.39
C MET A 48 -3.61 -8.20 5.64
N SER A 49 -4.10 -7.54 4.57
CA SER A 49 -5.00 -6.39 4.68
C SER A 49 -6.32 -6.73 5.38
N TYR A 50 -6.87 -7.91 5.14
CA TYR A 50 -8.14 -8.31 5.75
C TYR A 50 -7.98 -8.64 7.24
N ILE A 51 -7.01 -9.49 7.58
CA ILE A 51 -6.80 -9.92 8.96
C ILE A 51 -6.23 -8.79 9.83
N PHE A 52 -5.18 -8.10 9.35
CA PHE A 52 -4.50 -7.07 10.14
C PHE A 52 -5.10 -5.68 9.97
N GLY A 53 -5.59 -5.36 8.77
CA GLY A 53 -6.26 -4.08 8.51
C GLY A 53 -7.69 -4.09 9.02
N ALA A 54 -8.54 -4.97 8.49
CA ALA A 54 -9.97 -4.94 8.81
C ALA A 54 -10.27 -5.55 10.19
N SER A 55 -9.87 -6.80 10.46
CA SER A 55 -10.24 -7.47 11.71
C SER A 55 -9.52 -6.89 12.94
N LEU A 56 -8.19 -6.79 12.89
CA LEU A 56 -7.41 -6.20 13.98
C LEU A 56 -7.66 -4.69 14.10
N GLY A 57 -7.77 -3.95 13.00
CA GLY A 57 -8.04 -2.51 13.05
C GLY A 57 -9.40 -2.19 13.68
N THR A 58 -10.46 -2.91 13.32
CA THR A 58 -11.79 -2.70 13.91
C THR A 58 -11.81 -3.07 15.40
N SER A 59 -11.17 -4.19 15.76
CA SER A 59 -11.10 -4.63 17.16
C SER A 59 -10.29 -3.66 18.02
N LEU A 60 -9.15 -3.19 17.52
CA LEU A 60 -8.28 -2.24 18.20
C LEU A 60 -8.95 -0.85 18.33
N PHE A 61 -9.64 -0.41 17.28
CA PHE A 61 -10.43 0.83 17.31
C PHE A 61 -11.55 0.75 18.35
N GLY A 62 -12.28 -0.36 18.42
CA GLY A 62 -13.31 -0.60 19.42
C GLY A 62 -12.76 -0.52 20.84
N VAL A 63 -11.69 -1.27 21.14
CA VAL A 63 -11.05 -1.26 22.46
C VAL A 63 -10.52 0.13 22.85
N MET A 64 -9.97 0.91 21.91
CA MET A 64 -9.52 2.27 22.20
C MET A 64 -10.67 3.24 22.48
N VAL A 65 -11.77 3.13 21.73
CA VAL A 65 -12.97 3.94 21.95
C VAL A 65 -13.63 3.60 23.28
N ASP A 66 -13.68 2.32 23.67
CA ASP A 66 -14.30 1.91 24.93
C ASP A 66 -13.52 2.39 26.16
N ASN A 67 -12.18 2.45 26.09
CA ASN A 67 -11.35 2.87 27.23
C ASN A 67 -11.07 4.39 27.28
N PHE A 68 -10.76 5.03 26.15
CA PHE A 68 -10.34 6.43 26.07
C PHE A 68 -11.40 7.35 25.44
N GLY A 69 -12.57 6.80 25.09
CA GLY A 69 -13.62 7.53 24.40
C GLY A 69 -13.27 7.84 22.94
N TRP A 70 -14.12 8.63 22.30
CA TRP A 70 -13.99 9.00 20.89
C TRP A 70 -12.68 9.70 20.53
N HIS A 71 -12.09 10.46 21.46
CA HIS A 71 -10.79 11.10 21.25
C HIS A 71 -9.67 10.07 21.04
N GLY A 72 -9.69 8.96 21.78
CA GLY A 72 -8.75 7.85 21.61
C GLY A 72 -8.87 7.21 20.22
N GLY A 73 -10.09 7.06 19.70
CA GLY A 73 -10.33 6.59 18.33
C GLY A 73 -9.72 7.53 17.28
N PHE A 74 -9.89 8.84 17.42
CA PHE A 74 -9.27 9.81 16.50
C PHE A 74 -7.73 9.79 16.56
N TYR A 75 -7.14 9.65 17.75
CA TYR A 75 -5.68 9.49 17.88
C TYR A 75 -5.18 8.20 17.23
N LEU A 76 -5.93 7.09 17.35
CA LEU A 76 -5.60 5.84 16.68
C LEU A 76 -5.62 5.99 15.15
N LEU A 77 -6.64 6.68 14.61
CA LEU A 77 -6.75 6.96 13.17
C LEU A 77 -5.59 7.84 12.69
N MET A 78 -5.25 8.91 13.41
CA MET A 78 -4.09 9.76 13.10
C MET A 78 -2.78 8.98 13.15
N GLY A 79 -2.60 8.12 14.16
CA GLY A 79 -1.45 7.21 14.25
C GLY A 79 -1.38 6.27 13.05
N GLY A 80 -2.52 5.71 12.63
CA GLY A 80 -2.61 4.87 11.43
C GLY A 80 -2.21 5.62 10.15
N VAL A 81 -2.64 6.87 9.99
CA VAL A 81 -2.23 7.72 8.84
C VAL A 81 -0.73 7.99 8.86
N VAL A 82 -0.16 8.36 10.02
CA VAL A 82 1.29 8.59 10.14
C VAL A 82 2.08 7.31 9.82
N CYS A 83 1.68 6.16 10.36
CA CYS A 83 2.28 4.88 10.03
C CYS A 83 2.16 4.56 8.53
N CYS A 84 0.99 4.81 7.93
CA CYS A 84 0.78 4.61 6.49
C CYS A 84 1.75 5.46 5.65
N VAL A 85 1.89 6.75 5.98
CA VAL A 85 2.84 7.65 5.29
C VAL A 85 4.27 7.15 5.44
N LEU A 86 4.69 6.73 6.64
CA LEU A 86 6.02 6.16 6.86
C LEU A 86 6.24 4.89 6.04
N PHE A 87 5.27 3.97 6.00
CA PHE A 87 5.35 2.77 5.18
C PHE A 87 5.35 3.07 3.68
N CYS A 88 4.61 4.08 3.21
CA CYS A 88 4.68 4.54 1.83
C CYS A 88 6.07 5.06 1.47
N ILE A 89 6.70 5.84 2.37
CA ILE A 89 8.06 6.33 2.16
C ILE A 89 9.05 5.16 2.12
N LEU A 90 8.95 4.22 3.06
CA LEU A 90 9.80 3.02 3.10
C LEU A 90 9.62 2.16 1.84
N SER A 91 8.38 1.93 1.42
CA SER A 91 8.05 1.20 0.19
C SER A 91 8.63 1.90 -1.04
N HIS A 92 8.54 3.22 -1.11
CA HIS A 92 9.16 3.99 -2.19
C HIS A 92 10.69 3.86 -2.18
N ARG A 93 11.34 3.93 -1.02
CA ARG A 93 12.79 3.70 -0.91
C ARG A 93 13.18 2.29 -1.37
N GLY A 94 12.40 1.27 -0.98
CA GLY A 94 12.61 -0.11 -1.41
C GLY A 94 12.43 -0.30 -2.92
N ALA A 95 11.42 0.32 -3.52
CA ALA A 95 11.21 0.29 -4.97
C ALA A 95 12.40 0.89 -5.74
N LEU A 96 12.93 2.00 -5.26
CA LEU A 96 14.07 2.68 -5.88
C LEU A 96 15.37 1.85 -5.81
N GLU A 97 15.54 1.07 -4.73
CA GLU A 97 16.68 0.17 -4.60
C GLU A 97 16.58 -1.03 -5.56
N LEU A 98 15.37 -1.56 -5.75
CA LEU A 98 15.12 -2.64 -6.72
C LEU A 98 15.44 -2.20 -8.15
N GLU A 99 15.10 -0.96 -8.50
CA GLU A 99 15.43 -0.37 -9.81
C GLU A 99 16.94 -0.25 -10.04
N ARG A 100 17.72 0.14 -9.01
CA ARG A 100 19.19 0.21 -9.10
C ARG A 100 19.82 -1.15 -9.35
N GLN A 101 19.37 -2.19 -8.62
CA GLN A 101 19.88 -3.54 -8.79
C GLN A 101 19.59 -4.08 -10.19
N ARG A 102 18.40 -3.79 -10.74
CA ARG A 102 18.05 -4.16 -12.11
C ARG A 102 18.96 -3.49 -13.14
N GLN A 103 19.29 -2.22 -12.95
CA GLN A 103 20.18 -1.49 -13.86
C GLN A 103 21.60 -2.08 -13.86
N GLN A 104 22.15 -2.38 -12.67
CA GLN A 104 23.47 -2.99 -12.54
C GLN A 104 23.54 -4.37 -13.20
N ALA A 105 22.52 -5.20 -13.01
CA ALA A 105 22.46 -6.52 -13.65
C ALA A 105 22.40 -6.43 -15.19
N LEU A 106 21.72 -5.42 -15.74
CA LEU A 106 21.67 -5.19 -17.18
C LEU A 106 23.02 -4.73 -17.73
N ASP A 107 23.71 -3.82 -17.03
CA ASP A 107 25.04 -3.34 -17.41
C ASP A 107 26.06 -4.49 -17.38
N GLU A 108 26.06 -5.31 -16.32
CA GLU A 108 26.95 -6.47 -16.18
C GLU A 108 26.67 -7.55 -17.25
N GLN A 109 25.40 -7.78 -17.57
CA GLN A 109 25.02 -8.70 -18.65
C GLN A 109 25.49 -8.19 -20.02
N SER A 110 25.39 -6.88 -20.27
CA SER A 110 25.84 -6.29 -21.54
C SER A 110 27.35 -6.40 -21.73
N GLU A 111 28.13 -6.24 -20.65
CA GLU A 111 29.59 -6.36 -20.67
C GLU A 111 30.02 -7.81 -20.91
N LEU A 112 29.37 -8.79 -20.28
CA LEU A 112 29.60 -10.22 -20.52
C LEU A 112 29.29 -10.64 -21.97
N VAL A 113 28.20 -10.13 -22.55
CA VAL A 113 27.85 -10.39 -23.97
C VAL A 113 28.93 -9.83 -24.91
N LEU A 114 29.44 -8.62 -24.63
CA LEU A 114 30.54 -8.02 -25.40
C LEU A 114 31.85 -8.81 -25.25
N ALA A 115 32.12 -9.37 -24.07
CA ALA A 115 33.30 -10.19 -23.81
C ALA A 115 33.24 -11.56 -24.50
N THR A 116 32.07 -12.21 -24.54
CA THR A 116 31.86 -13.49 -25.26
C THR A 116 31.87 -13.32 -26.78
N SER A 117 31.58 -12.14 -27.30
CA SER A 117 31.54 -11.85 -28.74
C SER A 117 32.93 -11.56 -29.35
N ARG A 118 33.99 -11.46 -28.55
CA ARG A 118 35.39 -11.28 -29.00
C ARG A 118 36.14 -12.60 -28.98
#